data_AF-A0A1B6JQU8-F1
#
_entry.id   AF-A0A1B6JQU8-F1
#
_cell.length_a   1.000
_cell.length_b   1.000
_cell.length_c   1.000
_cell.angle_alpha   90.00
_cell.angle_beta   90.00
_cell.angle_gamma   90.00
#
_symmetry.space_group_name_H-M   'P 1'
#
loop_
_entity.id
_entity.type
_entity.pdbx_description
1 polymer ?
#
loop_
_entity_poly.entity_id
_entity_poly.type
_entity_poly.pdbx_seq_one_letter_code
_entity_poly.pdbx_strand_id
1 'polypeptide(L)'
;MKSAKPSASHSKTAGIHRKLAARSWIEATFQKRECVKFIPSPKDEHRCCCGLSLTFHCGTGAQIERSEKPEIWSPARHTLPSPTDAYGTIEFQGGPHPFASYLYYRCDST
;
A
#
# COMPACT_ATOMS: atom_id res chain seq x y z
N MET A 1 -7.06 28.58 52.41
CA MET A 1 -7.01 27.23 51.80
C MET A 1 -7.21 27.37 50.30
N LYS A 2 -6.16 27.25 49.48
CA LYS A 2 -6.28 27.27 48.01
C LYS A 2 -5.81 25.90 47.51
N SER A 3 -6.74 25.07 47.07
CA SER A 3 -6.45 23.73 46.54
C SER A 3 -5.79 23.84 45.17
N ALA A 4 -4.64 23.19 44.99
CA ALA A 4 -4.00 23.06 43.69
C ALA A 4 -4.72 21.98 42.86
N LYS A 5 -5.05 22.29 41.59
CA LYS A 5 -5.54 21.32 40.61
C LYS A 5 -4.35 20.45 40.12
N PRO A 6 -4.51 19.12 39.98
CA PRO A 6 -3.46 18.29 39.40
C PRO A 6 -3.42 18.50 37.88
N SER A 7 -2.22 18.83 37.37
CA SER A 7 -1.95 18.87 35.93
C SER A 7 -2.06 17.47 35.34
N ALA A 8 -2.87 17.34 34.29
CA ALA A 8 -2.98 16.11 33.50
C ALA A 8 -1.62 15.77 32.89
N SER A 9 -0.99 14.69 33.35
CA SER A 9 0.15 14.08 32.69
C SER A 9 -0.35 13.35 31.46
N HIS A 10 -0.25 13.99 30.29
CA HIS A 10 -0.54 13.34 29.02
C HIS A 10 0.37 12.11 28.87
N SER A 11 -0.23 10.93 29.02
CA SER A 11 0.43 9.64 29.12
C SER A 11 0.98 9.20 27.75
N LYS A 12 2.23 9.61 27.45
CA LYS A 12 2.95 9.27 26.20
C LYS A 12 3.09 7.75 25.99
N THR A 13 3.12 6.98 27.08
CA THR A 13 3.27 5.51 27.08
C THR A 13 2.04 4.78 26.54
N ALA A 14 0.82 5.18 26.92
CA ALA A 14 -0.41 4.55 26.42
C ALA A 14 -0.56 4.64 24.89
N GLY A 15 -0.11 5.76 24.30
CA GLY A 15 -0.11 5.95 22.85
C GLY A 15 0.87 5.04 22.10
N ILE A 16 2.02 4.72 22.71
CA ILE A 16 3.02 3.80 22.12
C ILE A 16 2.52 2.36 22.16
N HIS A 17 1.98 1.91 23.31
CA HIS A 17 1.43 0.57 23.45
C HIS A 17 0.29 0.29 22.46
N ARG A 18 -0.60 1.25 22.22
CA ARG A 18 -1.69 1.11 21.23
C ARG A 18 -1.18 1.03 19.79
N LYS A 19 -0.13 1.79 19.44
CA LYS A 19 0.50 1.73 18.12
C LYS A 19 1.18 0.39 17.87
N LEU A 20 1.94 -0.13 18.85
CA LEU A 20 2.59 -1.45 18.73
C LEU A 20 1.56 -2.59 18.60
N ALA A 21 0.48 -2.54 19.39
CA ALA A 21 -0.60 -3.52 19.28
C ALA A 21 -1.30 -3.48 17.92
N ALA A 22 -1.56 -2.27 17.38
CA ALA A 22 -2.14 -2.12 16.04
C ALA A 22 -1.21 -2.66 14.94
N ARG A 23 0.10 -2.37 15.00
CA ARG A 23 1.10 -2.90 14.06
C ARG A 23 1.11 -4.43 14.06
N SER A 24 1.14 -5.03 15.25
CA SER A 24 1.16 -6.49 15.40
C SER A 24 -0.11 -7.16 14.85
N TRP A 25 -1.29 -6.58 15.08
CA TRP A 25 -2.54 -7.16 14.53
C TRP A 25 -2.63 -7.01 13.01
N ILE A 26 -2.24 -5.86 12.45
CA ILE A 26 -2.28 -5.62 11.01
C ILE A 26 -1.32 -6.58 10.29
N GLU A 27 -0.08 -6.71 10.77
CA GLU A 27 0.92 -7.62 10.21
C GLU A 27 0.49 -9.10 10.31
N ALA A 28 -0.24 -9.47 11.37
CA ALA A 28 -0.76 -10.82 11.55
C ALA A 28 -1.98 -11.13 10.65
N THR A 29 -2.78 -10.11 10.30
CA THR A 29 -4.07 -10.31 9.61
C THR A 29 -3.96 -10.10 8.10
N PHE A 30 -3.11 -9.16 7.65
CA PHE A 30 -3.02 -8.76 6.26
C PHE A 30 -1.64 -9.08 5.69
N GLN A 31 -1.64 -9.83 4.60
CA GLN A 31 -0.42 -10.19 3.89
C GLN A 31 -0.49 -9.61 2.48
N LYS A 32 0.63 -9.07 2.00
CA LYS A 32 0.78 -8.80 0.57
C LYS A 32 1.24 -10.06 -0.14
N ARG A 33 1.23 -10.05 -1.47
CA ARG A 33 1.73 -11.15 -2.29
C ARG A 33 2.82 -10.64 -3.20
N GLU A 34 3.97 -11.29 -3.18
CA GLU A 34 5.12 -10.96 -4.00
C GLU A 34 5.36 -12.06 -5.02
N CYS A 35 5.66 -11.67 -6.25
CA CYS A 35 5.88 -12.64 -7.31
C CYS A 35 7.18 -13.40 -7.11
N VAL A 36 7.11 -14.71 -7.25
CA VAL A 36 8.27 -15.60 -7.22
C VAL A 36 8.74 -16.05 -8.59
N LYS A 37 7.90 -15.86 -9.61
CA LYS A 37 8.20 -16.20 -11.00
C LYS A 37 7.67 -15.14 -11.95
N PHE A 38 8.49 -14.75 -12.92
CA PHE A 38 8.09 -13.84 -13.99
C PHE A 38 7.26 -14.61 -15.03
N ILE A 39 6.00 -14.19 -15.22
CA ILE A 39 5.15 -14.67 -16.32
C ILE A 39 4.84 -13.48 -17.22
N PRO A 40 5.31 -13.48 -18.48
CA PRO A 40 5.09 -12.37 -19.40
C PRO A 40 3.59 -12.11 -19.61
N SER A 41 3.22 -10.83 -19.66
CA SER A 41 1.87 -10.41 -20.02
C SER A 41 1.62 -10.66 -21.50
N PRO A 42 0.40 -11.08 -21.90
CA PRO A 42 0.06 -11.24 -23.33
C PRO A 42 0.19 -9.96 -24.15
N LYS A 43 0.15 -8.79 -23.49
CA LYS A 43 0.22 -7.47 -24.15
C LYS A 43 1.63 -6.90 -24.25
N ASP A 44 2.55 -7.37 -23.40
CA ASP A 44 3.88 -6.79 -23.23
C ASP A 44 4.83 -7.85 -22.63
N GLU A 45 5.79 -8.31 -23.42
CA GLU A 45 6.76 -9.35 -23.03
C GLU A 45 7.70 -8.89 -21.89
N HIS A 46 7.88 -7.59 -21.72
CA HIS A 46 8.75 -7.01 -20.68
C HIS A 46 8.00 -6.69 -19.38
N ARG A 47 6.70 -6.98 -19.33
CA ARG A 47 5.86 -6.76 -18.15
C ARG A 47 5.28 -8.08 -17.67
N CYS A 48 5.37 -8.33 -16.37
CA CYS A 48 4.76 -9.50 -15.76
C CYS A 48 3.24 -9.34 -15.67
N CYS A 49 2.49 -10.44 -15.62
CA CYS A 49 1.05 -10.43 -15.33
C CYS A 49 0.68 -9.78 -13.98
N CYS A 50 1.63 -9.61 -13.05
CA CYS A 50 1.41 -8.83 -11.83
C CYS A 50 1.48 -7.30 -12.02
N GLY A 51 1.84 -6.84 -13.22
CA GLY A 51 1.93 -5.43 -13.59
C GLY A 51 3.32 -4.80 -13.47
N LEU A 52 4.28 -5.48 -12.82
CA LEU A 52 5.66 -5.01 -12.62
C LEU A 52 6.56 -5.37 -13.81
N SER A 53 7.60 -4.56 -14.02
CA SER A 53 8.55 -4.75 -15.13
C SER A 53 9.50 -5.91 -14.87
N LEU A 54 10.05 -6.48 -15.95
CA LEU A 54 11.10 -7.49 -15.87
C LEU A 54 12.29 -7.01 -15.01
N THR A 55 12.67 -5.74 -15.12
CA THR A 55 13.74 -5.13 -14.31
C THR A 55 13.49 -5.20 -12.81
N PHE A 56 12.23 -5.05 -12.36
CA PHE A 56 11.87 -5.22 -10.95
C PHE A 56 12.05 -6.67 -10.49
N HIS A 57 11.71 -7.64 -11.35
CA HIS A 57 11.88 -9.07 -11.06
C HIS A 57 13.36 -9.47 -10.98
N CYS A 58 14.24 -8.87 -11.78
CA CYS A 58 15.69 -9.07 -11.68
C CYS A 58 16.21 -8.66 -10.29
N GLY A 59 15.68 -7.58 -9.72
CA GLY A 59 16.11 -7.07 -8.40
C GLY A 59 15.53 -7.82 -7.21
N THR A 60 14.44 -8.57 -7.40
CA THR A 60 13.72 -9.28 -6.32
C THR A 60 14.02 -10.78 -6.24
N GLY A 61 14.87 -11.30 -7.13
CA GLY A 61 15.25 -12.72 -7.15
C GLY A 61 14.13 -13.64 -7.65
N ALA A 62 13.11 -13.10 -8.31
CA ALA A 62 12.08 -13.92 -8.95
C ALA A 62 12.70 -14.77 -10.07
N GLN A 63 12.19 -16.00 -10.26
CA GLN A 63 12.65 -16.85 -11.35
C GLN A 63 12.22 -16.26 -12.70
N ILE A 64 13.20 -15.94 -13.55
CA ILE A 64 12.99 -15.35 -14.88
C ILE A 64 13.01 -16.42 -15.99
N GLU A 65 13.20 -17.69 -15.62
CA GLU A 65 13.27 -18.76 -16.61
C GLU A 65 11.98 -18.91 -17.39
N ARG A 66 12.13 -18.81 -18.72
CA ARG A 66 11.05 -19.09 -19.66
C ARG A 66 10.73 -20.57 -19.56
N SER A 67 9.55 -20.88 -19.06
CA SER A 67 9.05 -22.26 -19.15
C SER A 67 8.80 -22.57 -20.62
N GLU A 68 9.27 -23.73 -21.08
CA GLU A 68 9.01 -24.21 -22.44
C GLU A 68 7.51 -24.47 -22.69
N LYS A 69 6.71 -24.57 -21.61
CA LYS A 69 5.26 -24.72 -21.68
C LYS A 69 4.58 -23.37 -21.47
N PRO A 70 3.52 -23.06 -22.24
CA PRO A 70 2.71 -21.88 -21.97
C PRO A 70 2.06 -22.01 -20.59
N GLU A 71 2.56 -21.24 -19.63
CA GLU A 71 2.08 -21.24 -18.25
C GLU A 71 1.14 -20.06 -18.01
N ILE A 72 -0.06 -20.34 -17.50
CA ILE A 72 -1.06 -19.32 -17.19
C ILE A 72 -0.77 -18.76 -15.79
N TRP A 73 -0.60 -17.43 -15.70
CA TRP A 73 -0.37 -16.76 -14.43
C TRP A 73 -1.56 -16.96 -13.49
N SER A 74 -1.24 -17.23 -12.23
CA SER A 74 -2.22 -17.38 -11.15
C SER A 74 -1.59 -16.95 -9.83
N PRO A 75 -2.33 -16.22 -8.97
CA PRO A 75 -1.80 -15.74 -7.70
C PRO A 75 -1.27 -16.86 -6.81
N ALA A 76 -1.99 -17.98 -6.72
CA ALA A 76 -1.63 -19.08 -5.82
C ALA A 76 -0.28 -19.75 -6.14
N ARG A 77 0.12 -19.79 -7.43
CA ARG A 77 1.34 -20.48 -7.89
C ARG A 77 2.53 -19.55 -8.11
N HIS A 78 2.26 -18.32 -8.54
CA HIS A 78 3.30 -17.41 -9.02
C HIS A 78 3.61 -16.31 -8.02
N THR A 79 2.94 -16.29 -6.87
CA THR A 79 3.20 -15.35 -5.78
C THR A 79 3.27 -16.06 -4.44
N LEU A 80 4.05 -15.52 -3.52
CA LEU A 80 4.08 -15.94 -2.11
C LEU A 80 3.54 -14.83 -1.21
N PRO A 81 2.84 -15.18 -0.12
CA PRO A 81 2.47 -14.21 0.89
C PRO A 81 3.71 -13.66 1.60
N SER A 82 3.72 -12.36 1.87
CA SER A 82 4.71 -11.70 2.71
C SER A 82 4.04 -10.66 3.63
N PRO A 83 4.66 -10.30 4.76
CA PRO A 83 4.13 -9.29 5.67
C PRO A 83 3.85 -7.97 4.93
N THR A 84 2.69 -7.36 5.18
CA THR A 84 2.37 -6.06 4.59
C THR A 84 3.01 -4.92 5.37
N ASP A 85 3.62 -3.98 4.65
CA ASP A 85 4.16 -2.72 5.15
C ASP A 85 3.27 -1.52 4.76
N ALA A 86 2.19 -1.77 4.01
CA ALA A 86 1.27 -0.75 3.51
C ALA A 86 0.21 -0.34 4.55
N TYR A 87 0.63 0.03 5.75
CA TYR A 87 -0.24 0.50 6.82
C TYR A 87 0.32 1.77 7.47
N GLY A 88 -0.55 2.65 7.94
CA GLY A 88 -0.15 3.89 8.59
C GLY A 88 -1.15 5.01 8.37
N THR A 89 -0.79 6.20 8.82
CA THR A 89 -1.55 7.43 8.54
C THR A 89 -0.85 8.16 7.40
N ILE A 90 -1.58 8.42 6.32
CA ILE A 90 -1.10 9.27 5.24
C ILE A 90 -1.57 10.70 5.55
N GLU A 91 -0.64 11.65 5.55
CA GLU A 91 -0.94 13.07 5.62
C GLU A 91 -0.77 13.66 4.23
N PHE A 92 -1.83 14.27 3.71
CA PHE A 92 -1.76 14.97 2.43
C PHE A 92 -1.00 16.28 2.64
N GLN A 93 0.12 16.43 1.94
CA GLN A 93 0.84 17.70 1.88
C GLN A 93 0.14 18.61 0.86
N GLY A 94 -0.92 19.25 1.32
CA GLY A 94 -1.60 20.36 0.70
C GLY A 94 -2.18 21.16 1.85
N GLY A 95 -1.89 22.46 1.94
CA GLY A 95 -2.38 23.32 3.01
C GLY A 95 -3.92 23.29 3.12
N PRO A 96 -4.51 24.04 4.07
CA PRO A 96 -5.96 24.06 4.21
C PRO A 96 -6.57 24.35 2.83
N HIS A 97 -7.62 23.61 2.47
CA HIS A 97 -8.52 24.02 1.39
C HIS A 97 -9.64 24.87 2.02
N PRO A 98 -9.46 26.19 2.27
CA PRO A 98 -10.58 27.07 2.48
C PRO A 98 -11.06 27.50 1.09
N PHE A 99 -12.15 26.88 0.63
CA PHE A 99 -13.01 27.39 -0.45
C PHE A 99 -12.42 27.37 -1.88
N ALA A 100 -12.54 26.23 -2.57
CA ALA A 100 -12.63 26.25 -4.03
C ALA A 100 -14.06 25.86 -4.42
N SER A 101 -14.92 26.85 -4.63
CA SER A 101 -16.23 26.66 -5.26
C SER A 101 -16.07 26.74 -6.78
N TYR A 102 -16.32 25.63 -7.49
CA TYR A 102 -16.42 25.61 -8.95
C TYR A 102 -17.88 25.93 -9.34
N LEU A 103 -18.09 26.94 -10.19
CA LEU A 103 -19.37 27.19 -10.85
C LEU A 103 -19.27 26.77 -12.32
N TYR A 104 -20.16 25.86 -12.74
CA TYR A 104 -20.34 25.49 -14.14
C TYR A 104 -21.41 26.40 -14.73
N TYR A 105 -21.02 27.32 -15.62
CA TYR A 105 -21.97 28.10 -16.40
C TYR A 105 -22.38 27.30 -17.63
N ARG A 106 -23.68 27.00 -17.76
CA ARG A 106 -24.25 26.45 -18.99
C ARG A 106 -24.31 27.58 -20.03
N CYS A 107 -23.57 27.45 -21.12
CA CYS A 107 -23.69 28.33 -22.27
C CYS A 107 -24.88 27.85 -23.10
N ASP A 108 -26.06 28.44 -22.87
CA ASP A 108 -27.17 28.28 -23.82
C ASP A 108 -26.90 29.22 -24.99
N SER A 109 -26.57 28.63 -26.14
CA SER A 109 -26.29 29.31 -27.40
C SER A 109 -27.57 29.81 -28.04
N THR A 110 -27.56 31.04 -28.58
CA THR A 110 -28.48 31.51 -29.63
C THR A 110 -27.74 31.63 -30.94
#